data_AF-A0A9Q3Q244-F1
#
_entry.id   AF-A0A9Q3Q244-F1
#
_cell.length_a   1.000
_cell.length_b   1.000
_cell.length_c   1.000
_cell.angle_alpha   90.00
_cell.angle_beta   90.00
_cell.angle_gamma   90.00
#
_symmetry.space_group_name_H-M   'P 1'
#
loop_
_entity.id
_entity.type
_entity.pdbx_description
1 polymer ?
#
loop_
_entity_poly.entity_id
_entity_poly.type
_entity_poly.pdbx_seq_one_letter_code
_entity_poly.pdbx_strand_id
1 'polypeptide(L)'
;QLKISRDLPTAYHPETDGQTERVNQILEQYLRMYQNFKRELEVAINRFKRYADKSRESPPVFNPGEMVWLSSKNIKSTRTTKKLSERWLGPFPILKRGSTHAYHLKLPSQWKSIHPVFHISLLEPVKKSTMPNWHQEPPPPIIIEEEEE
;
A
#
# COMPACT_ATOMS: atom_id res chain seq x y z
N GLN A 1 -50.36 -31.37 3.64
CA GLN A 1 -50.76 -30.48 4.75
C GLN A 1 -49.79 -30.73 5.91
N LEU A 2 -49.12 -29.69 6.42
CA LEU A 2 -48.20 -29.84 7.56
C LEU A 2 -49.01 -29.95 8.85
N LYS A 3 -48.83 -31.05 9.60
CA LYS A 3 -49.46 -31.31 10.91
C LYS A 3 -48.79 -30.47 12.00
N ILE A 4 -49.07 -29.19 12.06
CA ILE A 4 -48.58 -28.31 13.12
C ILE A 4 -49.73 -28.07 14.10
N SER A 5 -49.63 -28.63 15.32
CA SER A 5 -50.54 -28.34 16.44
C SER A 5 -50.14 -27.02 17.07
N ARG A 6 -51.11 -26.14 17.33
CA ARG A 6 -50.89 -24.88 18.06
C ARG A 6 -51.48 -25.04 19.45
N ASP A 7 -50.61 -25.19 20.43
CA ASP A 7 -51.02 -25.22 21.83
C ASP A 7 -50.93 -23.79 22.36
N LEU A 8 -52.08 -23.14 22.53
CA LEU A 8 -52.17 -21.78 23.04
C LEU A 8 -52.19 -21.84 24.58
N PRO A 9 -51.29 -21.10 25.28
CA PRO A 9 -51.34 -21.01 26.73
C PRO A 9 -52.61 -20.27 27.19
N THR A 10 -53.08 -20.58 28.40
CA THR A 10 -54.23 -19.88 29.00
C THR A 10 -53.92 -18.39 29.17
N ALA A 11 -54.96 -17.55 29.10
CA ALA A 11 -54.86 -16.10 28.89
C ALA A 11 -53.95 -15.34 29.89
N TYR A 12 -53.61 -15.94 31.04
CA TYR A 12 -52.60 -15.45 31.98
C TYR A 12 -51.89 -16.64 32.66
N HIS A 13 -50.82 -17.14 32.05
CA HIS A 13 -49.96 -18.17 32.65
C HIS A 13 -48.47 -17.74 32.61
N PRO A 14 -48.00 -17.01 33.63
CA PRO A 14 -46.63 -16.47 33.64
C PRO A 14 -45.55 -17.57 33.66
N GLU A 15 -45.87 -18.77 34.15
CA GLU A 15 -44.90 -19.87 34.25
C GLU A 15 -44.59 -20.55 32.90
N THR A 16 -45.51 -20.48 31.92
CA THR A 16 -45.28 -21.03 30.57
C THR A 16 -44.61 -20.02 29.65
N ASP A 17 -44.82 -18.72 29.87
CA ASP A 17 -44.17 -17.64 29.10
C ASP A 17 -42.82 -17.19 29.70
N GLY A 18 -42.52 -17.54 30.96
CA GLY A 18 -41.31 -17.09 31.65
C GLY A 18 -39.98 -17.53 30.99
N GLN A 19 -39.96 -18.67 30.28
CA GLN A 19 -38.79 -19.07 29.50
C GLN A 19 -38.60 -18.16 28.27
N THR A 20 -39.69 -17.83 27.57
CA THR A 20 -39.69 -16.89 26.45
C THR A 20 -39.29 -15.49 26.90
N GLU A 21 -39.85 -15.01 28.01
CA GLU A 21 -39.50 -13.71 28.60
C GLU A 21 -38.01 -13.64 28.95
N ARG A 22 -37.46 -14.68 29.58
CA ARG A 22 -36.04 -14.74 29.94
C ARG A 22 -35.14 -14.77 28.70
N VAL A 23 -35.50 -15.54 27.68
CA VAL A 23 -34.76 -15.57 26.41
C VAL A 23 -34.80 -14.20 25.72
N ASN A 24 -35.95 -13.54 25.71
CA ASN A 24 -36.10 -12.19 25.14
C ASN A 24 -35.23 -11.16 25.89
N GLN A 25 -35.21 -11.19 27.22
CA GLN A 25 -34.35 -10.31 28.03
C GLN A 25 -32.86 -10.52 27.74
N ILE A 26 -32.42 -11.78 27.66
CA ILE A 26 -31.02 -12.12 27.32
C ILE A 26 -30.71 -11.63 25.91
N LEU A 27 -31.60 -11.85 24.95
CA LEU A 27 -31.42 -11.41 23.57
C LEU A 27 -31.30 -9.88 23.48
N GLU A 28 -32.16 -9.14 24.16
CA GLU A 28 -32.05 -7.68 24.24
C GLU A 28 -30.72 -7.22 24.82
N GLN A 29 -30.25 -7.86 25.90
CA GLN A 29 -28.97 -7.55 26.51
C GLN A 29 -27.82 -7.76 25.52
N TYR A 30 -27.80 -8.89 24.81
CA TYR A 30 -26.79 -9.17 23.79
C TYR A 30 -26.83 -8.16 22.64
N LEU A 31 -28.03 -7.80 22.17
CA LEU A 31 -28.17 -6.80 21.10
C LEU A 31 -27.64 -5.44 21.54
N ARG A 32 -27.93 -5.00 22.76
CA ARG A 32 -27.39 -3.76 23.32
C ARG A 32 -25.86 -3.80 23.41
N MET A 33 -25.30 -4.91 23.91
CA MET A 33 -23.85 -5.09 23.99
C MET A 33 -23.19 -5.04 22.60
N TYR A 34 -23.77 -5.74 21.62
CA TYR A 34 -23.26 -5.76 20.25
C TYR A 34 -23.30 -4.37 19.61
N GLN A 35 -24.41 -3.63 19.77
CA GLN A 35 -24.53 -2.27 19.25
C GLN A 35 -23.49 -1.33 19.86
N ASN A 36 -23.26 -1.44 21.18
CA ASN A 36 -22.24 -0.65 21.85
C ASN A 36 -20.83 -1.00 21.35
N PHE A 37 -20.51 -2.29 21.27
CA PHE A 37 -19.22 -2.74 20.74
C PHE A 37 -18.97 -2.23 19.32
N LYS A 38 -19.96 -2.36 18.44
CA LYS A 38 -19.86 -1.86 17.06
C LYS A 38 -19.60 -0.36 17.01
N ARG A 39 -20.31 0.43 17.83
CA ARG A 39 -20.12 1.88 17.92
C ARG A 39 -18.70 2.24 18.38
N GLU A 40 -18.22 1.59 19.45
CA GLU A 40 -16.86 1.82 19.96
C GLU A 40 -15.79 1.45 18.93
N LEU A 41 -16.01 0.35 18.21
CA LEU A 41 -15.12 -0.08 17.12
C LEU A 41 -15.09 0.95 15.99
N GLU A 42 -16.23 1.49 15.58
CA GLU A 42 -16.33 2.55 14.58
C GLU A 42 -15.63 3.83 15.04
N VAL A 43 -15.78 4.21 16.31
CA VAL A 43 -15.07 5.37 16.91
C VAL A 43 -13.56 5.13 16.88
N ALA A 44 -13.09 3.95 17.27
CA ALA A 44 -11.68 3.60 17.25
C ALA A 44 -11.12 3.61 15.82
N ILE A 45 -11.80 3.00 14.85
CA ILE A 45 -11.40 3.01 13.43
C ILE A 45 -11.29 4.45 12.91
N ASN A 46 -12.28 5.29 13.20
CA ASN A 46 -12.26 6.69 12.79
C ASN A 46 -11.12 7.47 13.46
N ARG A 47 -10.81 7.17 14.72
CA ARG A 47 -9.67 7.76 15.43
C ARG A 47 -8.35 7.38 14.75
N PHE A 48 -8.13 6.10 14.46
CA PHE A 48 -6.93 5.65 13.74
C PHE A 48 -6.85 6.26 12.33
N LYS A 49 -7.97 6.33 11.61
CA LYS A 49 -8.05 6.96 10.30
C LYS A 49 -7.64 8.43 10.34
N ARG A 50 -8.14 9.21 11.31
CA ARG A 50 -7.78 10.63 11.48
C ARG A 50 -6.28 10.82 11.71
N TYR A 51 -5.67 10.00 12.56
CA TYR A 51 -4.22 10.08 12.79
C TYR A 51 -3.42 9.67 11.56
N ALA A 52 -3.83 8.63 10.86
CA ALA A 52 -3.18 8.19 9.62
C ALA A 52 -3.29 9.27 8.53
N ASP A 53 -4.49 9.81 8.31
CA ASP A 53 -4.76 10.82 7.29
C ASP A 53 -4.06 12.15 7.60
N LYS A 54 -3.89 12.52 8.87
CA LYS A 54 -3.13 13.73 9.27
C LYS A 54 -1.68 13.71 8.77
N SER A 55 -1.06 12.54 8.72
CA SER A 55 0.33 12.36 8.27
C SER A 55 0.45 11.96 6.80
N ARG A 56 -0.68 11.85 6.06
CA ARG A 56 -0.66 11.54 4.64
C ARG A 56 -0.50 12.82 3.83
N GLU A 57 0.61 12.92 3.13
CA GLU A 57 0.79 13.93 2.09
C GLU A 57 0.20 13.42 0.76
N SER A 58 -0.24 14.37 -0.08
CA SER A 58 -0.70 14.04 -1.43
C SER A 58 0.46 13.42 -2.22
N PRO A 59 0.21 12.39 -3.06
CA PRO A 59 1.27 11.76 -3.80
C PRO A 59 1.96 12.78 -4.73
N PRO A 60 3.31 12.80 -4.78
CA PRO A 60 4.02 13.61 -5.77
C PRO A 60 3.50 13.34 -7.17
N VAL A 61 3.25 14.39 -7.95
CA VAL A 61 2.87 14.21 -9.35
C VAL A 61 4.14 14.26 -10.19
N PHE A 62 4.35 13.21 -10.97
CA PHE A 62 5.46 13.16 -11.92
C PHE A 62 4.95 13.33 -13.34
N ASN A 63 5.74 13.99 -14.16
CA ASN A 63 5.45 14.18 -15.57
C ASN A 63 6.13 13.10 -16.44
N PRO A 64 5.52 12.70 -17.58
CA PRO A 64 6.21 11.90 -18.58
C PRO A 64 7.54 12.54 -18.99
N GLY A 65 8.60 11.74 -19.04
CA GLY A 65 9.96 12.17 -19.34
C GLY A 65 10.81 12.52 -18.11
N GLU A 66 10.21 12.70 -16.93
CA GLU A 66 10.98 12.89 -15.70
C GLU A 66 11.73 11.62 -15.30
N MET A 67 12.94 11.84 -14.77
CA MET A 67 13.80 10.77 -14.30
C MET A 67 13.52 10.48 -12.82
N VAL A 68 13.29 9.20 -12.50
CA VAL A 68 13.06 8.75 -11.13
C VAL A 68 13.95 7.56 -10.78
N TRP A 69 14.40 7.54 -9.52
CA TRP A 69 15.04 6.38 -8.91
C TRP A 69 13.99 5.34 -8.52
N LEU A 70 14.25 4.07 -8.81
CA LEU A 70 13.38 2.96 -8.43
C LEU A 70 13.93 2.20 -7.22
N SER A 71 13.12 1.99 -6.18
CA SER A 71 13.55 1.24 -5.00
C SER A 71 13.78 -0.24 -5.33
N SER A 72 14.90 -0.80 -4.87
CA SER A 72 15.21 -2.22 -5.02
C SER A 72 14.49 -3.14 -4.04
N LYS A 73 13.63 -2.62 -3.15
CA LYS A 73 13.01 -3.37 -2.04
C LYS A 73 12.32 -4.68 -2.49
N ASN A 74 11.70 -4.65 -3.67
CA ASN A 74 10.95 -5.77 -4.24
C ASN A 74 11.61 -6.37 -5.49
N ILE A 75 12.86 -5.99 -5.79
CA ILE A 75 13.59 -6.45 -6.97
C ILE A 75 14.79 -7.26 -6.47
N LYS A 76 14.88 -8.51 -6.93
CA LYS A 76 16.02 -9.36 -6.60
C LYS A 76 17.26 -8.79 -7.30
N SER A 77 18.22 -8.32 -6.51
CA SER A 77 19.52 -7.86 -7.04
C SER A 77 20.32 -9.04 -7.57
N THR A 78 21.12 -8.80 -8.60
CA THR A 78 22.11 -9.76 -9.12
C THR A 78 23.24 -10.01 -8.12
N ARG A 79 23.43 -9.13 -7.12
CA ARG A 79 24.50 -9.27 -6.13
C ARG A 79 24.21 -10.40 -5.13
N THR A 80 25.28 -11.07 -4.69
CA THR A 80 25.22 -12.23 -3.79
C THR A 80 24.79 -11.89 -2.36
N THR A 81 24.95 -10.63 -1.91
CA THR A 81 24.60 -10.21 -0.55
C THR A 81 23.78 -8.92 -0.50
N LYS A 82 22.78 -8.90 0.38
CA LYS A 82 21.88 -7.75 0.60
C LYS A 82 22.59 -6.50 1.14
N LYS A 83 23.71 -6.66 1.86
CA LYS A 83 24.49 -5.54 2.39
C LYS A 83 25.11 -4.69 1.29
N LEU A 84 25.44 -5.32 0.17
CA LEU A 84 26.08 -4.67 -0.97
C LEU A 84 25.10 -4.37 -2.10
N SER A 85 23.86 -4.87 -2.09
CA SER A 85 22.89 -4.55 -3.15
C SER A 85 22.55 -3.05 -3.17
N GLU A 86 22.36 -2.49 -4.36
CA GLU A 86 21.94 -1.10 -4.51
C GLU A 86 20.56 -0.90 -3.87
N ARG A 87 20.38 0.17 -3.08
CA ARG A 87 19.07 0.53 -2.50
C ARG A 87 18.13 1.16 -3.53
N TRP A 88 18.71 1.88 -4.49
CA TRP A 88 18.03 2.60 -5.56
C TRP A 88 18.64 2.19 -6.90
N LEU A 89 17.78 1.82 -7.85
CA LEU A 89 18.12 1.29 -9.15
C LEU A 89 17.81 2.34 -10.19
N GLY A 90 18.83 2.78 -10.92
CA GLY A 90 18.77 3.62 -12.11
C GLY A 90 18.02 4.96 -11.94
N PRO A 91 18.33 5.97 -12.74
CA PRO A 91 17.31 6.91 -13.15
C PRO A 91 16.56 6.30 -14.35
N PHE A 92 15.28 6.01 -14.19
CA PHE A 92 14.41 5.57 -15.28
C PHE A 92 13.45 6.69 -15.67
N PRO A 93 13.24 6.94 -16.98
CA PRO A 93 12.27 7.93 -17.40
C PRO A 93 10.85 7.38 -17.24
N ILE A 94 9.95 8.23 -16.75
CA ILE A 94 8.52 7.94 -16.68
C ILE A 94 7.95 8.01 -18.09
N LEU A 95 7.26 6.96 -18.52
CA LEU A 95 6.57 6.93 -19.80
C LEU A 95 5.19 7.57 -19.71
N LYS A 96 4.43 7.18 -18.68
CA LYS A 96 3.07 7.68 -18.44
C LYS A 96 2.62 7.41 -17.02
N ARG A 97 1.66 8.20 -16.57
CA ARG A 97 0.88 7.91 -15.36
C ARG A 97 -0.21 6.90 -15.69
N GLY A 98 -0.18 5.74 -15.05
CA GLY A 98 -1.19 4.70 -15.22
C GLY A 98 -2.40 4.90 -14.31
N SER A 99 -2.16 5.29 -13.05
CA SER A 99 -3.21 5.60 -12.06
C SER A 99 -2.78 6.71 -11.10
N THR A 100 -3.60 7.03 -10.11
CA THR A 100 -3.28 8.03 -9.07
C THR A 100 -1.92 7.75 -8.41
N HIS A 101 -1.56 6.48 -8.22
CA HIS A 101 -0.35 6.07 -7.50
C HIS A 101 0.57 5.15 -8.30
N ALA A 102 0.29 4.88 -9.58
CA ALA A 102 1.08 3.95 -10.39
C ALA A 102 1.61 4.63 -11.66
N TYR A 103 2.91 4.47 -11.89
CA TYR A 103 3.62 5.04 -13.04
C TYR A 103 4.30 3.95 -13.85
N HIS A 104 4.28 4.11 -15.17
CA HIS A 104 5.01 3.27 -16.11
C HIS A 104 6.42 3.80 -16.30
N LEU A 105 7.43 2.96 -16.08
CA LEU A 105 8.84 3.30 -16.30
C LEU A 105 9.36 2.64 -17.58
N LYS A 106 10.29 3.31 -18.26
CA LYS A 106 11.09 2.69 -19.33
C LYS A 106 12.18 1.83 -18.70
N LEU A 107 11.87 0.56 -18.46
CA LEU A 107 12.85 -0.40 -17.95
C LEU A 107 13.77 -0.92 -19.07
N PRO A 108 15.00 -1.34 -18.75
CA PRO A 108 15.89 -1.99 -19.71
C PRO A 108 15.31 -3.31 -20.21
N SER A 109 15.52 -3.63 -21.49
CA SER A 109 14.99 -4.83 -22.16
C SER A 109 15.43 -6.15 -21.51
N GLN A 110 16.48 -6.13 -20.69
CA GLN A 110 16.95 -7.28 -19.92
C GLN A 110 16.02 -7.66 -18.75
N TRP A 111 15.13 -6.77 -18.31
CA TRP A 111 14.25 -6.98 -17.15
C TRP A 111 12.83 -7.40 -17.56
N LYS A 112 12.71 -8.34 -18.50
CA LYS A 112 11.40 -8.76 -19.05
C LYS A 112 10.45 -9.35 -18.01
N SER A 113 10.99 -9.95 -16.95
CA SER A 113 10.19 -10.55 -15.88
C SER A 113 9.62 -9.51 -14.89
N ILE A 114 10.07 -8.25 -14.93
CA ILE A 114 9.62 -7.21 -14.01
C ILE A 114 8.56 -6.36 -14.73
N HIS A 115 7.38 -6.24 -14.12
CA HIS A 115 6.34 -5.37 -14.66
C HIS A 115 6.79 -3.90 -14.60
N PRO A 116 6.68 -3.13 -15.69
CA PRO A 116 7.16 -1.75 -15.75
C PRO A 116 6.29 -0.74 -14.98
N VAL A 117 5.30 -1.21 -14.20
CA VAL A 117 4.34 -0.38 -13.47
C VAL A 117 4.68 -0.43 -11.99
N PHE A 118 5.00 0.72 -11.42
CA PHE A 118 5.42 0.82 -10.03
C PHE A 118 4.56 1.80 -9.23
N HIS A 119 4.33 1.44 -7.97
CA HIS A 119 3.68 2.33 -7.03
C HIS A 119 4.60 3.52 -6.69
N ILE A 120 4.04 4.71 -6.55
CA ILE A 120 4.76 5.97 -6.28
C ILE A 120 5.67 5.91 -5.06
N SER A 121 5.31 5.15 -4.02
CA SER A 121 6.15 4.99 -2.81
C SER A 121 7.49 4.29 -3.09
N LEU A 122 7.66 3.68 -4.27
CA LEU A 122 8.89 3.05 -4.71
C LEU A 122 9.72 3.95 -5.63
N LEU A 123 9.24 5.17 -5.89
CA LEU A 123 9.86 6.12 -6.80
C LEU A 123 10.38 7.32 -6.00
N GLU A 124 11.59 7.76 -6.30
CA GLU A 124 12.15 9.00 -5.76
C GLU A 124 12.59 9.90 -6.92
N PRO A 125 12.22 11.20 -6.93
CA PRO A 125 12.68 12.11 -7.99
C PRO A 125 14.20 12.21 -7.99
N VAL A 126 14.80 12.21 -9.17
CA VAL A 126 16.23 12.49 -9.30
C VAL A 126 16.46 13.96 -8.95
N LYS A 127 17.01 14.22 -7.76
CA LYS A 127 17.43 15.56 -7.36
C LYS A 127 18.65 15.94 -8.20
N LYS A 128 18.52 16.97 -9.04
CA LYS A 128 19.68 17.56 -9.71
C LYS A 128 20.56 18.18 -8.63
N SER A 129 21.79 17.69 -8.49
CA SER A 129 22.74 18.28 -7.55
C SER A 129 22.87 19.76 -7.86
N THR A 130 22.49 20.61 -6.90
CA THR A 130 22.65 22.08 -6.99
C THR A 130 24.05 22.49 -6.54
N MET A 131 24.94 21.53 -6.27
CA MET A 131 26.34 21.82 -5.96
C MET A 131 27.03 22.28 -7.26
N PRO A 132 27.49 23.54 -7.35
CA PRO A 132 28.25 23.99 -8.52
C PRO A 132 29.53 23.14 -8.65
N ASN A 133 29.88 22.76 -9.88
CA ASN A 133 31.12 22.09 -10.30
C ASN A 133 31.32 20.59 -9.97
N TRP A 134 30.29 19.81 -9.66
CA TRP A 134 30.40 18.33 -9.59
C TRP A 134 30.01 17.63 -10.89
N HIS A 135 30.59 18.06 -12.01
CA HIS A 135 30.60 17.31 -13.25
C HIS A 135 31.98 16.68 -13.39
N GLN A 136 32.08 15.34 -13.31
CA GLN A 136 33.28 14.67 -13.84
C GLN A 136 33.16 14.72 -15.35
N GLU A 137 33.95 15.59 -16.00
CA GLU A 137 34.17 15.44 -17.43
C GLU A 137 34.76 14.05 -17.67
N PRO A 138 34.28 13.32 -18.69
CA PRO A 138 34.84 12.02 -19.00
C PRO A 138 36.36 12.16 -19.14
N PRO A 139 37.16 11.26 -18.54
CA PRO A 139 38.60 11.35 -18.62
C PRO A 139 39.01 11.43 -20.10
N PRO A 140 39.93 12.34 -20.46
CA PRO A 140 40.36 12.47 -21.83
C PRO A 140 40.89 11.12 -22.36
N PRO A 141 40.72 10.83 -23.67
CA PRO A 141 41.28 9.63 -24.27
C PRO A 141 42.78 9.52 -23.97
N ILE A 142 43.21 8.37 -23.48
CA ILE A 142 44.64 8.09 -23.33
C ILE A 142 45.21 7.97 -24.75
N ILE A 143 46.03 8.94 -25.15
CA ILE A 143 46.88 8.82 -26.33
C ILE A 143 47.96 7.81 -25.92
N ILE A 144 47.86 6.59 -26.44
CA ILE A 144 48.99 5.66 -26.41
C ILE A 144 49.89 6.20 -27.53
N GLU A 145 50.98 6.89 -27.15
CA GLU A 145 52.06 7.14 -28.10
C GLU A 145 52.55 5.75 -28.52
N GLU A 146 52.25 5.39 -29.77
CA GLU A 146 52.93 4.29 -30.45
C GLU A 146 54.40 4.72 -30.49
N GLU A 147 55.22 4.20 -29.57
CA GLU A 147 56.65 4.11 -29.77
C GLU A 147 56.85 3.23 -31.02
N GLU A 148 57.01 3.88 -32.16
CA GLU A 148 57.65 3.28 -33.32
C GLU A 148 59.11 2.93 -32.94
N GLU A 149 59.37 1.62 -32.96
CA GLU A 149 60.65 0.89 -32.93
C GLU A 149 61.43 0.73 -31.61
#